data_AF-A0A972WDE3-F1
#
_entry.id   AF-A0A972WDE3-F1
#
_cell.length_a   1.000
_cell.length_b   1.000
_cell.length_c   1.000
_cell.angle_alpha   90.00
_cell.angle_beta   90.00
_cell.angle_gamma   90.00
#
_symmetry.space_group_name_H-M   'P 1'
#
loop_
_entity.id
_entity.type
_entity.pdbx_description
1 polymer ?
#
loop_
_entity_poly.entity_id
_entity_poly.type
_entity_poly.pdbx_seq_one_letter_code
_entity_poly.pdbx_strand_id
1 'polypeptide(L)'
;MSRLTGYSKTVNSKFEPIRNYQVSHVFGRTKNIYAFTAPWNIVYMPKLLDPFTGHEATGSMVSEFTLLFQRQSYALFGKLIDDFNELISCPKFLARMSACMGELQGDQTIEQSDFRKFEQAVKEEFRPIVIA
;
A
#
# COMPACT_ATOMS: atom_id res chain seq x y z
N MET A 1 12.51 8.22 -3.67
CA MET A 1 13.19 7.32 -2.71
C MET A 1 14.65 7.70 -2.47
N SER A 2 15.52 7.80 -3.49
CA SER A 2 16.95 8.07 -3.25
C SER A 2 17.25 9.38 -2.52
N ARG A 3 16.54 10.45 -2.83
CA ARG A 3 16.66 11.73 -2.11
C ARG A 3 16.19 11.66 -0.64
N LEU A 4 15.29 10.74 -0.31
CA LEU A 4 14.72 10.61 1.04
C LEU A 4 15.58 9.70 1.93
N THR A 5 16.23 8.70 1.33
CA THR A 5 16.96 7.64 2.04
C THR A 5 18.48 7.79 1.96
N GLY A 6 18.98 8.57 1.01
CA GLY A 6 20.42 8.65 0.72
C GLY A 6 20.94 7.50 -0.16
N TYR A 7 20.10 6.50 -0.50
CA TYR A 7 20.51 5.30 -1.22
C TYR A 7 19.99 5.22 -2.67
N SER A 8 20.76 4.62 -3.57
CA SER A 8 20.38 4.44 -4.98
C SER A 8 20.73 3.04 -5.49
N LYS A 9 19.84 2.44 -6.29
CA LYS A 9 20.13 1.16 -6.97
C LYS A 9 21.13 1.32 -8.12
N THR A 10 21.21 2.51 -8.70
CA THR A 10 22.17 2.88 -9.74
C THR A 10 23.33 3.65 -9.11
N VAL A 11 24.54 3.45 -9.65
CA VAL A 11 25.72 4.18 -9.19
C VAL A 11 25.51 5.67 -9.47
N ASN A 12 25.57 6.48 -8.42
CA ASN A 12 25.39 7.92 -8.47
C ASN A 12 26.35 8.56 -7.48
N SER A 13 27.07 9.62 -7.87
CA SER A 13 28.01 10.31 -6.98
C SER A 13 27.35 10.99 -5.77
N LYS A 14 26.02 11.16 -5.77
CA LYS A 14 25.25 11.82 -4.71
C LYS A 14 24.60 10.85 -3.71
N PHE A 15 24.56 9.56 -3.99
CA PHE A 15 23.80 8.59 -3.20
C PHE A 15 24.59 7.28 -3.06
N GLU A 16 24.54 6.69 -1.88
CA GLU A 16 25.21 5.42 -1.60
C GLU A 16 24.56 4.29 -2.42
N PRO A 17 25.34 3.47 -3.13
CA PRO A 17 24.80 2.38 -3.92
C PRO A 17 24.25 1.27 -3.02
N ILE A 18 22.99 0.88 -3.22
CA ILE A 18 22.35 -0.24 -2.53
C ILE A 18 22.13 -1.41 -3.49
N ARG A 19 22.67 -2.59 -3.13
CA ARG A 19 22.64 -3.81 -3.95
C ARG A 19 21.89 -4.92 -3.23
N ASN A 20 21.21 -5.79 -3.97
CA ASN A 20 20.39 -6.89 -3.43
C ASN A 20 19.18 -6.43 -2.59
N TYR A 21 18.64 -5.25 -2.90
CA TYR A 21 17.38 -4.76 -2.35
C TYR A 21 16.35 -4.54 -3.45
N GLN A 22 15.08 -4.67 -3.09
CA GLN A 22 13.94 -4.35 -3.92
C GLN A 22 13.01 -3.36 -3.21
N VAL A 23 12.10 -2.76 -3.98
CA VAL A 23 11.04 -1.95 -3.38
C VAL A 23 9.93 -2.92 -3.01
N SER A 24 9.41 -2.81 -1.79
CA SER A 24 8.28 -3.61 -1.32
C SER A 24 7.26 -2.71 -0.63
N HIS A 25 6.01 -3.17 -0.60
CA HIS A 25 4.89 -2.45 0.02
C HIS A 25 4.37 -3.17 1.26
N VAL A 26 4.48 -2.52 2.41
CA VAL A 26 4.20 -3.12 3.73
C VAL A 26 2.76 -3.62 3.85
N PHE A 27 1.80 -2.82 3.37
CA PHE A 27 0.38 -3.11 3.46
C PHE A 27 -0.26 -3.40 2.10
N GLY A 28 0.54 -3.54 1.04
CA GLY A 28 0.05 -3.88 -0.30
C GLY A 28 -0.84 -2.84 -0.98
N ARG A 29 -0.99 -1.63 -0.42
CA ARG A 29 -1.82 -0.53 -0.97
C ARG A 29 -1.15 0.17 -2.15
N THR A 30 -1.01 -0.53 -3.27
CA THR A 30 -0.25 -0.05 -4.44
C THR A 30 -1.09 0.75 -5.43
N LYS A 31 -2.42 0.67 -5.33
CA LYS A 31 -3.33 1.42 -6.22
C LYS A 31 -3.99 2.61 -5.52
N ASN A 32 -3.83 2.74 -4.21
CA ASN A 32 -4.26 3.93 -3.46
C ASN A 32 -3.26 5.09 -3.62
N ILE A 33 -3.74 6.22 -4.11
CA ILE A 33 -2.91 7.41 -4.37
C ILE A 33 -2.27 8.02 -3.11
N TYR A 34 -2.91 7.88 -1.94
CA TYR A 34 -2.38 8.37 -0.67
C TYR A 34 -1.34 7.42 -0.09
N ALA A 35 -1.43 6.12 -0.38
CA ALA A 35 -0.57 5.09 0.21
C ALA A 35 0.58 4.64 -0.70
N PHE A 36 0.49 4.84 -2.02
CA PHE A 36 1.46 4.30 -2.98
C PHE A 36 2.90 4.77 -2.71
N THR A 37 3.07 6.05 -2.35
CA THR A 37 4.38 6.65 -2.03
C THR A 37 4.56 6.96 -0.55
N ALA A 38 3.61 6.53 0.29
CA ALA A 38 3.64 6.86 1.70
C ALA A 38 4.86 6.20 2.39
N PRO A 39 5.58 6.92 3.27
CA PRO A 39 6.78 6.41 3.91
C PRO A 39 6.53 5.18 4.79
N TRP A 40 5.30 5.02 5.29
CA TRP A 40 4.86 3.86 6.07
C TRP A 40 4.51 2.63 5.22
N ASN A 41 4.36 2.81 3.90
CA ASN A 41 3.95 1.75 2.98
C ASN A 41 5.01 1.40 1.93
N ILE A 42 6.12 2.14 1.80
CA ILE A 42 7.18 1.86 0.81
C ILE A 42 8.52 1.68 1.50
N VAL A 43 9.18 0.55 1.24
CA VAL A 43 10.50 0.25 1.83
C VAL A 43 11.50 -0.29 0.81
N TYR A 44 12.78 -0.13 1.11
CA TYR A 44 13.81 -0.99 0.52
C TYR A 44 13.94 -2.26 1.35
N MET A 45 13.65 -3.40 0.74
CA MET A 45 13.68 -4.71 1.37
C MET A 45 14.79 -5.57 0.76
N PRO A 46 15.62 -6.25 1.57
CA PRO A 46 16.58 -7.22 1.06
C PRO A 46 15.87 -8.29 0.21
N LYS A 47 16.40 -8.60 -0.98
CA LYS A 47 15.84 -9.65 -1.86
C LYS A 47 15.84 -11.03 -1.20
N LEU A 48 16.72 -11.25 -0.22
CA LEU A 48 16.73 -12.48 0.58
C LEU A 48 15.41 -12.72 1.33
N LEU A 49 14.67 -11.66 1.66
CA LEU A 49 13.39 -11.74 2.36
C LEU A 49 12.18 -11.87 1.41
N ASP A 50 12.40 -11.82 0.10
CA ASP A 50 11.34 -11.97 -0.91
C ASP A 50 10.49 -13.25 -0.73
N PRO A 51 11.06 -14.42 -0.37
CA PRO A 51 10.26 -15.61 -0.09
C PRO A 51 9.26 -15.47 1.06
N PHE A 52 9.39 -14.44 1.91
CA PHE A 52 8.48 -14.15 3.02
C PHE A 52 7.49 -13.02 2.73
N THR A 53 7.63 -12.33 1.60
CA THR A 53 6.84 -11.13 1.28
C THR A 53 6.26 -11.10 -0.13
N GLY A 54 6.73 -11.99 -1.01
CA GLY A 54 6.27 -12.07 -2.38
C GLY A 54 4.83 -12.54 -2.49
N HIS A 55 4.18 -12.24 -3.60
CA HIS A 55 2.77 -12.61 -3.86
C HIS A 55 2.53 -14.12 -3.96
N GLU A 56 3.59 -14.92 -4.07
CA GLU A 56 3.55 -16.38 -4.10
C GLU A 56 3.89 -17.02 -2.74
N ALA A 57 4.29 -16.21 -1.75
CA ALA A 57 4.64 -16.68 -0.41
C ALA A 57 3.38 -17.11 0.35
N THR A 58 3.36 -18.35 0.83
CA THR A 58 2.24 -18.91 1.61
C THR A 58 2.74 -19.67 2.83
N GLY A 59 1.85 -19.89 3.81
CA GLY A 59 2.15 -20.65 5.03
C GLY A 59 2.34 -19.80 6.28
N SER A 60 2.44 -20.45 7.43
CA SER A 60 2.43 -19.82 8.76
C SER A 60 3.58 -18.84 8.98
N MET A 61 4.79 -19.16 8.50
CA MET A 61 5.97 -18.32 8.63
C MET A 61 5.84 -17.00 7.86
N VAL A 62 5.19 -17.03 6.70
CA VAL A 62 4.90 -15.83 5.89
C VAL A 62 3.89 -14.94 6.61
N SER A 63 2.85 -15.54 7.19
CA SER A 63 1.85 -14.82 7.99
C SER A 63 2.48 -14.16 9.22
N GLU A 64 3.32 -14.89 9.95
CA GLU A 64 4.04 -14.36 11.11
C GLU A 64 5.00 -13.22 10.71
N PHE A 65 5.79 -13.41 9.65
CA PHE A 65 6.70 -12.38 9.16
C PHE A 65 5.92 -11.12 8.74
N THR A 66 4.85 -11.28 7.95
CA THR A 66 4.01 -10.17 7.50
C THR A 66 3.46 -9.39 8.70
N LEU A 67 2.98 -10.10 9.71
CA LEU A 67 2.44 -9.50 10.92
C LEU A 67 3.51 -8.68 11.69
N LEU A 68 4.67 -9.28 11.94
CA LEU A 68 5.77 -8.60 12.63
C LEU A 68 6.26 -7.39 11.84
N PHE A 69 6.34 -7.52 10.51
CA PHE A 69 6.76 -6.46 9.62
C PHE A 69 5.79 -5.28 9.62
N GLN A 70 4.49 -5.55 9.58
CA GLN A 70 3.44 -4.52 9.69
C GLN A 70 3.47 -3.83 11.06
N ARG A 71 3.60 -4.61 12.16
CA ARG A 71 3.73 -4.07 13.52
C ARG A 71 4.94 -3.15 13.66
N GLN A 72 6.08 -3.54 13.09
CA GLN A 72 7.28 -2.70 13.09
C GLN A 72 7.07 -1.40 12.32
N SER A 73 6.39 -1.45 11.16
CA SER A 73 6.07 -0.24 10.40
C SER A 73 5.16 0.70 11.20
N TYR A 74 4.13 0.16 11.87
CA TYR A 74 3.23 0.96 12.70
C TYR A 74 3.90 1.52 13.94
N ALA A 75 4.82 0.80 14.57
CA ALA A 75 5.60 1.34 15.67
C ALA A 75 6.42 2.58 15.26
N LEU A 76 6.89 2.65 14.01
CA LEU A 76 7.67 3.78 13.49
C LEU A 76 6.79 4.91 12.95
N PHE A 77 5.67 4.58 12.30
CA PHE A 77 4.87 5.53 11.54
C PHE A 77 3.40 5.60 11.94
N GLY A 78 3.03 5.07 13.11
CA GLY A 78 1.64 4.91 13.56
C GLY A 78 0.80 6.17 13.39
N LYS A 79 1.32 7.32 13.80
CA LYS A 79 0.63 8.62 13.61
C LYS A 79 0.24 8.91 12.16
N LEU A 80 1.12 8.66 11.20
CA LEU A 80 0.82 8.88 9.78
C LEU A 80 -0.18 7.86 9.21
N ILE A 81 -0.18 6.65 9.78
CA ILE A 81 -1.16 5.60 9.42
C ILE A 81 -2.52 5.96 10.01
N ASP A 82 -2.56 6.47 11.24
CA ASP A 82 -3.77 6.94 11.91
C ASP A 82 -4.38 8.14 11.15
N ASP A 83 -3.56 9.14 10.77
CA ASP A 83 -3.98 10.26 9.92
C ASP A 83 -4.59 9.77 8.59
N PHE A 84 -3.97 8.76 7.96
CA PHE A 84 -4.51 8.13 6.75
C PHE A 84 -5.87 7.47 7.03
N ASN A 85 -5.96 6.68 8.11
CA ASN A 85 -7.18 5.98 8.51
C ASN A 85 -8.33 6.96 8.80
N GLU A 86 -8.06 8.07 9.47
CA GLU A 86 -9.02 9.14 9.73
C GLU A 86 -9.52 9.78 8.43
N LEU A 87 -8.60 10.08 7.50
CA LEU A 87 -8.93 10.70 6.22
C LEU A 87 -9.87 9.83 5.38
N ILE A 88 -9.56 8.53 5.24
CA ILE A 88 -10.37 7.62 4.42
C ILE A 88 -11.68 7.19 5.09
N SER A 89 -11.75 7.29 6.42
CA SER A 89 -12.97 7.03 7.20
C SER A 89 -13.86 8.27 7.33
N CYS A 90 -13.40 9.42 6.85
CA CYS A 90 -14.14 10.67 6.92
C CYS A 90 -15.50 10.56 6.19
N PRO A 91 -16.63 10.92 6.82
CA PRO A 91 -17.95 10.83 6.19
C PRO A 91 -18.05 11.60 4.87
N LYS A 92 -17.40 12.76 4.78
CA LYS A 92 -17.35 13.57 3.56
C LYS A 92 -16.61 12.87 2.43
N PHE A 93 -15.52 12.16 2.75
CA PHE A 93 -14.77 11.38 1.78
C PHE A 93 -15.61 10.20 1.28
N LEU A 94 -16.17 9.41 2.20
CA LEU A 94 -17.02 8.27 1.88
C LEU A 94 -18.24 8.67 1.03
N ALA A 95 -18.91 9.76 1.37
CA ALA A 95 -20.06 10.26 0.61
C ALA A 95 -19.68 10.61 -0.84
N ARG A 96 -18.54 11.27 -1.05
CA ARG A 96 -18.04 11.60 -2.41
C ARG A 96 -17.66 10.35 -3.19
N MET A 97 -17.02 9.39 -2.53
CA MET A 97 -16.67 8.11 -3.16
C MET A 97 -17.94 7.36 -3.60
N SER A 98 -18.95 7.25 -2.73
CA SER A 98 -20.23 6.63 -3.07
C SER A 98 -20.97 7.35 -4.20
N ALA A 99 -20.97 8.69 -4.21
CA ALA A 99 -21.59 9.46 -5.29
C ALA A 99 -20.92 9.17 -6.64
N CYS A 100 -19.58 9.19 -6.69
CA CYS A 100 -18.83 8.86 -7.91
C CYS A 100 -19.09 7.42 -8.39
N MET A 101 -19.20 6.45 -7.47
CA MET A 101 -19.56 5.07 -7.82
C MET A 101 -20.98 4.99 -8.40
N GLY A 102 -21.94 5.74 -7.85
CA GLY A 102 -23.30 5.79 -8.38
C GLY A 102 -23.39 6.37 -9.78
N GLU A 103 -22.62 7.43 -10.06
CA GLU A 103 -22.51 8.02 -11.40
C GLU A 103 -21.92 7.02 -12.42
N LEU A 104 -20.84 6.34 -12.05
CA LEU A 104 -20.22 5.31 -12.90
C LEU A 104 -21.13 4.09 -13.12
N GLN A 105 -21.91 3.69 -12.12
CA GLN A 105 -22.86 2.59 -12.27
C GLN A 105 -23.99 2.91 -13.24
N GLY A 106 -24.37 4.19 -13.35
CA GLY A 106 -25.42 4.66 -14.27
C GLY A 106 -24.97 4.75 -15.74
N ASP A 107 -23.66 4.65 -16.01
CA ASP A 107 -23.10 4.71 -17.36
C ASP A 107 -23.33 3.38 -18.11
N GLN A 108 -24.16 3.45 -19.16
CA GLN A 108 -24.53 2.29 -19.98
C GLN A 108 -23.37 1.74 -20.83
N THR A 109 -22.26 2.46 -20.94
CA THR A 109 -21.07 2.02 -21.68
C THR A 109 -20.20 1.04 -20.89
N ILE A 110 -20.40 0.93 -19.58
CA ILE A 110 -19.59 0.10 -18.69
C ILE A 110 -20.29 -1.24 -18.46
N GLU A 111 -19.56 -2.34 -18.69
CA GLU A 111 -20.07 -3.66 -18.35
C GLU A 111 -20.24 -3.80 -16.83
N GLN A 112 -21.41 -4.26 -16.37
CA GLN A 112 -21.68 -4.39 -14.93
C GLN A 112 -20.68 -5.31 -14.21
N SER A 113 -20.14 -6.32 -14.89
CA SER A 113 -19.18 -7.24 -14.29
C SER A 113 -17.85 -6.54 -13.96
N ASP A 114 -17.39 -5.64 -14.85
CA ASP A 114 -16.18 -4.86 -14.65
C ASP A 114 -16.37 -3.74 -13.64
N PHE A 115 -17.54 -3.10 -13.63
CA PHE A 115 -17.90 -2.14 -12.58
C PHE A 115 -17.80 -2.77 -11.18
N ARG A 116 -18.33 -3.98 -10.98
CA ARG A 116 -18.26 -4.66 -9.67
C ARG A 116 -16.82 -4.95 -9.24
N LYS A 117 -15.97 -5.43 -10.16
CA LYS A 117 -14.54 -5.66 -9.88
C LYS A 117 -13.83 -4.36 -9.49
N PHE A 118 -14.11 -3.29 -10.23
CA PHE A 118 -13.57 -1.96 -9.95
C PHE A 118 -14.02 -1.45 -8.59
N GLU A 119 -15.32 -1.49 -8.29
CA GLU A 119 -15.89 -1.06 -7.01
C GLU A 119 -15.25 -1.82 -5.84
N GLN A 120 -15.10 -3.14 -5.96
CA GLN A 120 -14.44 -3.96 -4.94
C GLN A 120 -12.97 -3.57 -4.77
N ALA A 121 -12.24 -3.35 -5.87
CA ALA A 121 -10.84 -2.93 -5.81
C ALA A 121 -10.68 -1.58 -5.12
N VAL A 122 -11.56 -0.61 -5.41
CA VAL A 122 -11.54 0.71 -4.75
C VAL A 122 -11.88 0.58 -3.27
N LYS A 123 -12.91 -0.19 -2.90
CA LYS A 123 -13.26 -0.43 -1.49
C LYS A 123 -12.11 -1.03 -0.71
N GLU A 124 -11.38 -1.98 -1.29
CA GLU A 124 -10.22 -2.56 -0.60
C GLU A 124 -9.09 -1.54 -0.45
N GLU A 125 -8.69 -0.86 -1.54
CA GLU A 125 -7.58 0.11 -1.50
C GLU A 125 -7.83 1.29 -0.55
N PHE A 126 -9.08 1.72 -0.37
CA PHE A 126 -9.47 2.80 0.54
C PHE A 126 -10.02 2.30 1.89
N ARG A 127 -9.67 1.08 2.30
CA ARG A 127 -10.00 0.55 3.63
C ARG A 127 -8.90 0.89 4.67
N PRO A 128 -9.28 1.22 5.92
CA PRO A 128 -8.33 1.45 7.00
C PRO A 128 -7.31 0.34 7.16
N ILE A 129 -6.08 0.74 7.47
CA ILE A 129 -5.01 -0.17 7.87
C ILE A 129 -5.28 -0.59 9.31
N VAL A 130 -5.56 -1.88 9.50
CA VAL A 130 -5.75 -2.49 10.82
C VAL A 130 -4.65 -3.52 11.00
N ILE A 131 -3.93 -3.43 12.11
CA ILE A 131 -2.93 -4.43 12.50
C ILE A 131 -3.57 -5.37 13.51
N ALA A 132 -3.67 -6.64 13.14
CA ALA A 132 -4.17 -7.71 14.01
C ALA A 132 -3.07 -8.26 14.96
#